data_AF-A0A7Y4VWZ4-F1
#
_entry.id   AF-A0A7Y4VWZ4-F1
#
_cell.length_a   1.000
_cell.length_b   1.000
_cell.length_c   1.000
_cell.angle_alpha   90.00
_cell.angle_beta   90.00
_cell.angle_gamma   90.00
#
_symmetry.space_group_name_H-M   'P 1'
#
loop_
_entity.id
_entity.type
_entity.pdbx_description
1 polymer ?
#
loop_
_entity_poly.entity_id
_entity_poly.type
_entity_poly.pdbx_seq_one_letter_code
_entity_poly.pdbx_strand_id
1 'polypeptide(L)' 'MDDEPDERGRYGAALLFVRWSQAGDKAAGHAESEPLAWGKTRAEAEERIKVLSLFDVKAALDAAIAARPADW' A
#
# COMPACT_ATOMS: atom_id res chain seq x y z
N MET A 1 5.93 -2.29 6.97
CA MET A 1 4.98 -1.37 7.60
C MET A 1 5.60 -0.86 8.86
N ASP A 2 5.88 0.43 8.88
CA ASP A 2 6.41 1.08 10.06
C ASP A 2 5.30 1.19 11.12
N ASP A 3 5.63 0.89 12.37
CA ASP A 3 4.68 0.97 13.49
C ASP A 3 4.78 2.31 14.24
N GLU A 4 5.67 3.19 13.75
CA GLU A 4 5.92 4.52 14.29
C GLU A 4 5.19 5.60 13.48
N PRO A 5 4.73 6.68 14.14
CA PRO A 5 4.15 7.81 13.43
C PRO A 5 5.21 8.57 12.61
N ASP A 6 4.75 9.27 11.57
CA ASP A 6 5.58 10.20 10.78
C ASP A 6 6.14 11.34 11.64
N GLU A 7 7.03 12.16 11.05
CA GLU A 7 7.62 13.34 11.71
C GLU A 7 6.59 14.34 12.26
N ARG A 8 5.32 14.23 11.83
CA ARG A 8 4.19 15.07 12.27
C ARG A 8 3.31 14.36 13.31
N GLY A 9 3.70 13.19 13.79
CA GLY A 9 2.97 12.40 14.78
C GLY A 9 1.77 11.65 14.22
N ARG A 10 1.72 11.38 12.91
CA ARG A 10 0.58 10.70 12.25
C ARG A 10 0.97 9.33 11.72
N TYR A 11 0.06 8.38 11.84
CA TYR A 11 0.21 7.04 11.28
C TYR A 11 -0.26 7.05 9.83
N GLY A 12 0.63 6.65 8.92
CA GLY A 12 0.29 6.41 7.51
C GLY A 12 -0.16 4.96 7.30
N ALA A 13 -1.17 4.75 6.46
CA ALA A 13 -1.56 3.43 6.00
C ALA A 13 -1.35 3.35 4.47
N ALA A 14 -0.68 2.29 4.05
CA ALA A 14 -0.41 1.98 2.64
C ALA A 14 -0.89 0.56 2.30
N LEU A 15 -1.08 0.29 1.01
CA LEU A 15 -1.37 -1.04 0.49
C LEU A 15 -0.11 -1.72 -0.04
N LEU A 16 0.03 -3.01 0.29
CA LEU A 16 1.05 -3.92 -0.23
C LEU A 16 0.40 -4.89 -1.22
N PHE A 17 0.80 -4.80 -2.48
CA PHE A 17 0.31 -5.62 -3.58
C PHE A 17 1.31 -6.73 -3.89
N VAL A 18 0.96 -7.98 -3.60
CA VAL A 18 1.83 -9.13 -3.86
C VAL A 18 1.83 -9.46 -5.35
N ARG A 19 3.02 -9.55 -5.95
CA ARG A 19 3.20 -10.12 -7.29
C ARG A 19 3.51 -11.61 -7.15
N TRP A 20 2.67 -12.44 -7.72
CA TRP A 20 2.89 -13.88 -7.76
C TRP A 20 3.76 -14.28 -8.95
N SER A 21 4.47 -15.41 -8.83
CA SER A 21 5.11 -16.07 -9.96
C SER A 21 4.06 -16.39 -11.04
N GLN A 22 4.49 -16.60 -12.29
CA GLN A 22 3.57 -17.02 -13.35
C GLN A 22 2.84 -18.34 -13.02
N ALA A 23 3.48 -19.23 -12.27
CA ALA A 23 2.88 -20.47 -11.78
C ALA A 23 1.94 -20.28 -10.58
N GLY A 24 1.93 -19.09 -9.95
CA GLY A 24 1.09 -18.77 -8.79
C GLY A 24 1.52 -19.43 -7.48
N ASP A 25 2.67 -20.10 -7.46
CA ASP A 25 3.13 -20.95 -6.36
C ASP A 25 4.00 -20.20 -5.34
N LYS A 26 4.54 -19.03 -5.69
CA LYS A 26 5.39 -18.22 -4.81
C LYS A 26 5.25 -16.73 -5.10
N ALA A 27 5.48 -15.91 -4.07
CA ALA A 27 5.63 -14.47 -4.26
C ALA A 27 6.93 -14.18 -5.02
N ALA A 28 6.82 -13.48 -6.16
CA ALA A 28 7.93 -13.04 -7.00
C ALA A 28 8.32 -11.58 -6.73
N GLY A 29 7.62 -10.90 -5.81
CA GLY A 29 7.86 -9.52 -5.42
C GLY A 29 6.60 -8.89 -4.85
N HIS A 30 6.65 -7.58 -4.61
CA HIS A 30 5.48 -6.79 -4.24
C HIS A 30 5.63 -5.37 -4.79
N ALA A 31 4.50 -4.71 -5.05
CA ALA A 31 4.39 -3.27 -5.16
C ALA A 31 3.85 -2.71 -3.85
N GLU A 32 4.35 -1.57 -3.43
CA GLU A 32 3.86 -0.86 -2.25
C GLU A 32 3.41 0.52 -2.73
N SER A 33 2.26 0.96 -2.23
CA SER A 33 1.75 2.31 -2.50
C SER A 33 2.35 3.30 -1.50
N GLU A 34 2.35 4.59 -1.88
CA GLU A 34 2.50 5.67 -0.91
C GLU A 34 1.35 5.63 0.12
N PRO A 35 1.49 6.27 1.29
CA PRO A 35 0.42 6.33 2.28
C PRO A 35 -0.88 6.92 1.69
N LEU A 36 -1.93 6.11 1.63
CA LEU A 36 -3.24 6.46 1.07
C LEU A 36 -4.18 7.04 2.12
N ALA A 37 -3.93 6.72 3.39
CA ALA A 37 -4.69 7.24 4.53
C ALA A 37 -3.76 7.62 5.68
N TRP A 38 -4.22 8.57 6.49
CA TRP A 38 -3.49 9.05 7.66
C TRP A 38 -4.42 9.04 8.89
N GLY A 39 -3.89 8.68 10.05
CA GLY A 39 -4.59 8.66 11.33
C GLY A 39 -3.74 9.27 12.45
N LYS A 40 -4.38 9.74 13.53
CA LYS A 40 -3.68 10.13 14.77
C LYS A 40 -3.31 8.90 15.60
N THR A 41 -3.94 7.75 15.32
CA THR A 41 -3.57 6.44 15.84
C THR A 41 -3.46 5.44 14.70
N ARG A 42 -2.78 4.32 14.94
CA ARG A 42 -2.70 3.19 14.02
C ARG A 42 -4.10 2.70 13.60
N ALA A 43 -4.99 2.48 14.58
CA ALA A 43 -6.34 2.01 14.33
C ALA A 43 -7.15 2.98 13.45
N GLU A 44 -6.97 4.29 13.64
CA GLU A 44 -7.66 5.29 12.81
C GLU A 44 -7.17 5.29 11.36
N ALA A 45 -5.86 5.12 11.14
CA ALA A 45 -5.31 4.99 9.79
C ALA A 45 -5.80 3.69 9.10
N GLU A 46 -5.87 2.61 9.88
CA GLU A 46 -6.35 1.30 9.40
C GLU A 46 -7.84 1.34 9.00
N GLU A 47 -8.72 1.90 9.83
CA GLU A 47 -10.13 2.02 9.49
C GLU A 47 -10.36 2.91 8.25
N ARG A 48 -9.53 3.94 8.08
CA ARG A 48 -9.60 4.83 6.91
C ARG A 48 -9.14 4.16 5.62
N ILE A 49 -8.14 3.28 5.66
CA ILE A 49 -7.70 2.58 4.45
C ILE A 49 -8.67 1.44 4.07
N LYS A 50 -9.38 0.86 5.05
CA LYS A 50 -10.37 -0.20 4.81
C LYS A 50 -11.63 0.27 4.06
N VAL A 51 -11.93 1.56 4.07
CA VAL A 51 -13.12 2.11 3.36
C VAL A 51 -12.84 2.45 1.90
N LEU A 52 -11.62 2.22 1.39
CA LEU A 52 -11.30 2.44 -0.02
C LEU A 52 -12.17 1.55 -0.91
N SER A 53 -12.65 2.14 -2.01
CA SER A 53 -13.35 1.36 -3.03
C SER A 53 -12.36 0.51 -3.81
N LEU A 54 -12.86 -0.52 -4.50
CA LEU A 54 -12.03 -1.31 -5.41
C LEU A 54 -11.43 -0.45 -6.55
N PHE A 55 -12.07 0.66 -6.92
CA PHE A 55 -11.53 1.59 -7.89
C PHE A 55 -10.33 2.36 -7.33
N ASP A 56 -10.40 2.81 -6.08
CA ASP A 56 -9.27 3.47 -5.41
C ASP A 56 -8.10 2.51 -5.22
N VAL A 57 -8.39 1.27 -4.83
CA VAL A 57 -7.37 0.21 -4.71
C VAL A 57 -6.70 -0.07 -6.06
N LYS A 58 -7.48 -0.12 -7.15
CA LYS A 58 -6.93 -0.29 -8.50
C LYS A 58 -6.05 0.90 -8.90
N ALA A 59 -6.51 2.13 -8.67
CA ALA A 59 -5.75 3.32 -9.01
C ALA A 59 -4.42 3.37 -8.24
N ALA A 60 -4.43 2.99 -6.96
CA ALA A 60 -3.23 2.88 -6.14
C ALA A 60 -2.27 1.79 -6.67
N LEU A 61 -2.78 0.63 -7.09
CA LEU A 61 -1.97 -0.40 -7.73
C LEU A 61 -1.33 0.10 -9.02
N ASP A 62 -2.10 0.71 -9.93
CA ASP A 62 -1.59 1.22 -11.20
C ASP A 62 -0.47 2.26 -10.98
N ALA A 63 -0.67 3.18 -10.03
CA ALA A 63 0.34 4.16 -9.64
C ALA A 63 1.60 3.51 -9.06
N ALA A 64 1.44 2.51 -8.18
CA ALA A 64 2.56 1.79 -7.58
C ALA A 64 3.35 0.97 -8.61
N ILE A 65 2.70 0.45 -9.66
CA ILE A 65 3.36 -0.20 -10.79
C ILE A 65 4.13 0.84 -11.62
N ALA A 66 3.50 1.97 -11.95
CA ALA A 66 4.09 3.01 -12.79
C ALA A 66 5.31 3.69 -12.15
N ALA A 67 5.35 3.77 -10.82
CA ALA A 67 6.47 4.32 -10.07
C ALA A 67 7.70 3.40 -10.03
N ARG A 68 7.60 2.16 -10.52
CA ARG A 68 8.69 1.18 -10.48
C ARG A 68 9.54 1.20 -11.75
N PRO A 69 10.85 0.89 -11.62
CA PRO A 69 11.74 0.76 -12.78
C PRO A 69 11.29 -0.39 -13.70
N ALA A 70 11.61 -0.27 -15.00
CA ALA A 70 11.17 -1.19 -16.06
C ALA A 70 11.60 -2.65 -15.85
N ASP A 71 12.61 -2.89 -15.02
CA ASP A 71 13.22 -4.19 -14.76
C ASP A 71 12.54 -4.95 -13.59
N TRP A 72 11.43 -4.42 -13.09
CA TRP A 72 10.73 -4.94 -11.91
C TRP A 72 9.97 -6.23 -12.18
#